data_AF-A0A962FLA2-F1
#
_entry.id   AF-A0A962FLA2-F1
#
_cell.length_a   1.000
_cell.length_b   1.000
_cell.length_c   1.000
_cell.angle_alpha   90.00
_cell.angle_beta   90.00
_cell.angle_gamma   90.00
#
_symmetry.space_group_name_H-M   'P 1'
#
loop_
_entity.id
_entity.type
_entity.pdbx_description
1 polymer ?
#
loop_
_entity_poly.entity_id
_entity_poly.type
_entity_poly.pdbx_seq_one_letter_code
_entity_poly.pdbx_strand_id
1 'polypeptide(L)'
;VEPRRPAARPTPVEPPATPAPGAPTPRSFQDLLDRDRQTAPPGPRVKGYTKRRGDWSDERIDTAALGTLDVEARLEVAALTVGDVKLGRSEVTVTLKDSVARLDLADLQLYEGRGRARLTFDARANPASFTATLTADGVSALPLLKDAAAFDLISGRGRLSLTLKGAGRTERQIVGSLEGKGSFAFFDGAIEGFNLAGMIRAAQKLEFDGFLRKPTARTDFSELLATFTIRDGIARGSDLRMKGPLIRMTGAGSLDLARRTIDYTLTPKLVASLVGQGGKEDLDGLDIPVRVHGSWDAPSYTPDLSKVTDPDKIIEKAREFGKKFKGEDVERLIKGLLGR
;
A
#
# COMPACT_ATOMS: atom_id res chain seq x y z
N VAL A 1 10.68 -22.98 -56.88
CA VAL A 1 10.44 -24.06 -55.89
C VAL A 1 11.76 -24.30 -55.18
N GLU A 2 11.90 -23.76 -53.98
CA GLU A 2 13.14 -23.80 -53.19
C GLU A 2 12.94 -24.82 -52.04
N PRO A 3 13.91 -25.68 -51.70
CA PRO A 3 13.68 -26.75 -50.74
C PRO A 3 13.70 -26.24 -49.30
N ARG A 4 12.66 -26.59 -48.53
CA ARG A 4 12.52 -26.32 -47.10
C ARG A 4 13.61 -27.07 -46.31
N ARG A 5 14.34 -26.37 -45.45
CA ARG A 5 15.21 -26.97 -44.42
C ARG A 5 14.36 -27.71 -43.36
N PRO A 6 14.82 -28.87 -42.84
CA PRO A 6 14.11 -29.58 -41.77
C PRO A 6 14.24 -28.84 -40.44
N ALA A 7 13.15 -28.84 -39.66
CA ALA A 7 13.08 -28.27 -38.32
C ALA A 7 13.94 -29.08 -37.33
N ALA A 8 14.71 -28.39 -36.49
CA ALA A 8 15.49 -28.99 -35.41
C ALA A 8 14.55 -29.61 -34.35
N ARG A 9 14.89 -30.81 -33.87
CA ARG A 9 14.16 -31.48 -32.78
C ARG A 9 14.35 -30.72 -31.46
N PRO A 10 13.33 -30.64 -30.59
CA PRO A 10 13.48 -30.08 -29.26
C PRO A 10 14.39 -30.95 -28.40
N THR A 11 15.31 -30.32 -27.67
CA THR A 11 16.17 -30.95 -26.67
C THR A 11 15.34 -31.43 -25.46
N PRO A 12 15.66 -32.61 -24.87
CA PRO A 12 14.99 -33.07 -23.65
C PRO A 12 15.23 -32.12 -22.47
N VAL A 13 14.19 -31.88 -21.67
CA VAL A 13 14.30 -31.16 -20.39
C VAL A 13 15.02 -32.06 -19.39
N GLU A 14 16.17 -31.61 -18.90
CA GLU A 14 16.95 -32.30 -17.88
C GLU A 14 16.20 -32.29 -16.53
N PRO A 15 16.14 -33.41 -15.79
CA PRO A 15 15.47 -33.47 -14.49
C PRO A 15 16.16 -32.55 -13.46
N PRO A 16 15.44 -32.06 -12.44
CA PRO A 16 16.01 -31.19 -11.42
C PRO A 16 17.16 -31.89 -10.68
N ALA A 17 18.27 -31.18 -10.53
CA ALA A 17 19.46 -31.66 -9.84
C ALA A 17 19.11 -32.09 -8.40
N THR A 18 19.53 -33.30 -8.03
CA THR A 18 19.43 -33.79 -6.65
C THR A 18 20.22 -32.86 -5.72
N PRO A 19 19.66 -32.42 -4.58
CA PRO A 19 20.37 -31.52 -3.68
C PRO A 19 21.65 -32.17 -3.16
N ALA A 20 22.75 -31.40 -3.17
CA ALA A 20 24.04 -31.84 -2.65
C ALA A 20 23.92 -32.25 -1.16
N PRO A 21 24.54 -33.37 -0.73
CA PRO A 21 24.49 -33.80 0.65
C PRO A 21 25.20 -32.77 1.55
N GLY A 22 24.47 -32.22 2.53
CA GLY A 22 25.00 -31.26 3.52
C GLY A 22 24.42 -29.84 3.46
N ALA A 23 23.52 -29.53 2.53
CA ALA A 23 22.87 -28.21 2.49
C ALA A 23 21.91 -28.04 3.69
N PRO A 24 22.01 -26.95 4.47
CA PRO A 24 21.11 -26.71 5.59
C PRO A 24 19.65 -26.67 5.13
N THR A 25 18.76 -27.31 5.89
CA THR A 25 17.32 -27.22 5.68
C THR A 25 16.88 -25.76 5.90
N PRO A 26 16.28 -25.10 4.89
CA PRO A 26 15.88 -23.70 5.02
C PRO A 26 14.83 -23.57 6.13
N ARG A 27 15.02 -22.59 7.01
CA ARG A 27 14.17 -22.36 8.20
C ARG A 27 13.15 -21.26 7.97
N SER A 28 13.26 -20.54 6.85
CA SER A 28 12.34 -19.48 6.45
C SER A 28 12.12 -19.46 4.93
N PHE A 29 11.01 -18.83 4.51
CA PHE A 29 10.74 -18.54 3.10
C PHE A 29 11.84 -17.69 2.46
N GLN A 30 12.46 -16.79 3.24
CA GLN A 30 13.60 -15.98 2.81
C GLN A 30 14.80 -16.88 2.44
N ASP A 31 15.08 -17.92 3.24
CA ASP A 31 16.18 -18.86 3.00
C ASP A 31 15.99 -19.65 1.71
N LEU A 32 14.74 -20.00 1.37
CA LEU A 32 14.41 -20.68 0.11
C LEU A 32 14.65 -19.76 -1.09
N LEU A 33 14.17 -18.52 -1.03
CA LEU A 33 14.35 -17.54 -2.11
C LEU A 33 15.81 -17.18 -2.34
N ASP A 34 16.59 -17.01 -1.26
CA ASP A 34 18.01 -16.67 -1.37
C ASP A 34 18.84 -17.85 -1.89
N ARG A 35 18.45 -19.08 -1.55
CA ARG A 35 19.06 -20.31 -2.08
C ARG A 35 18.78 -20.51 -3.57
N ASP A 36 17.53 -20.31 -3.99
CA ASP A 36 17.15 -20.43 -5.41
C ASP A 36 17.80 -19.32 -6.26
N ARG A 37 17.97 -18.11 -5.70
CA ARG A 37 18.72 -17.02 -6.34
C ARG A 37 20.19 -17.33 -6.58
N GLN A 38 20.82 -18.05 -5.66
CA GLN A 38 22.25 -18.39 -5.76
C GLN A 38 22.53 -19.59 -6.67
N THR A 39 21.54 -20.45 -6.91
CA THR A 39 21.75 -21.75 -7.58
C THR A 39 20.98 -21.95 -8.89
N ALA A 40 19.94 -21.15 -9.16
CA ALA A 40 19.18 -21.28 -10.40
C ALA A 40 19.88 -20.59 -11.59
N PRO A 41 20.03 -21.25 -12.76
CA PRO A 41 20.35 -20.55 -14.00
C PRO A 41 19.27 -19.48 -14.25
N PRO A 42 19.60 -18.33 -14.87
CA PRO A 42 18.63 -17.25 -15.08
C PRO A 42 17.45 -17.78 -15.91
N GLY A 43 16.32 -18.02 -15.24
CA GLY A 43 15.06 -18.37 -15.90
C GLY A 43 14.63 -17.28 -16.89
N PRO A 44 13.64 -17.55 -17.75
CA PRO A 44 13.16 -16.61 -18.74
C PRO A 44 12.82 -15.27 -18.08
N ARG A 45 13.66 -14.25 -18.32
CA ARG A 45 13.44 -12.88 -17.86
C ARG A 45 12.55 -12.19 -18.88
N VAL A 46 11.36 -11.76 -18.47
CA VAL A 46 10.53 -10.89 -19.29
C VAL A 46 11.28 -9.56 -19.47
N LYS A 47 11.70 -9.26 -20.71
CA LYS A 47 12.29 -7.96 -21.06
C LYS A 47 11.18 -6.90 -21.06
N GLY A 48 11.14 -6.12 -19.99
CA GLY A 48 10.30 -4.94 -19.82
C GLY A 48 10.51 -4.25 -18.47
N TYR A 49 11.57 -4.61 -17.74
CA TYR A 49 11.80 -4.15 -16.38
C TYR A 49 12.82 -3.01 -16.37
N THR A 50 12.33 -1.78 -16.21
CA THR A 50 13.11 -0.72 -15.60
C THR A 50 12.93 -0.79 -14.08
N LYS A 51 14.05 -0.80 -13.37
CA LYS A 51 14.12 -0.75 -11.90
C LYS A 51 13.30 0.43 -11.38
N ARG A 52 12.44 0.22 -10.38
CA ARG A 52 11.66 1.28 -9.71
C ARG A 52 12.58 2.30 -9.04
N ARG A 53 12.93 3.34 -9.78
CA ARG A 53 13.38 4.66 -9.31
C ARG A 53 12.84 5.67 -10.31
N GLY A 54 11.56 6.02 -10.19
CA GLY A 54 10.92 6.95 -11.12
C GLY A 54 9.40 6.94 -11.03
N ASP A 55 8.82 7.95 -11.66
CA ASP A 55 7.39 8.12 -11.96
C ASP A 55 6.89 7.03 -12.92
N TRP A 56 5.58 6.97 -13.20
CA TRP A 56 4.98 5.98 -14.09
C TRP A 56 5.58 6.03 -15.50
N SER A 57 5.86 4.86 -16.08
CA SER A 57 6.46 4.78 -17.41
C SER A 57 5.51 5.27 -18.51
N ASP A 58 6.06 6.09 -19.41
CA ASP A 58 5.43 6.48 -20.68
C ASP A 58 5.86 5.57 -21.85
N GLU A 59 6.63 4.51 -21.56
CA GLU A 59 6.96 3.48 -22.54
C GLU A 59 5.70 2.74 -22.98
N ARG A 60 5.56 2.55 -24.29
CA ARG A 60 4.42 1.84 -24.85
C ARG A 60 4.53 0.36 -24.53
N ILE A 61 3.44 -0.19 -23.99
CA ILE A 61 3.29 -1.62 -23.78
C ILE A 61 3.17 -2.30 -25.14
N ASP A 62 4.12 -3.18 -25.46
CA ASP A 62 4.06 -3.98 -26.66
C ASP A 62 3.02 -5.10 -26.49
N THR A 63 2.01 -5.06 -27.35
CA THR A 63 0.90 -6.01 -27.38
C THR A 63 0.97 -6.94 -28.59
N ALA A 64 1.93 -6.74 -29.50
CA ALA A 64 2.00 -7.47 -30.77
C ALA A 64 2.10 -8.98 -30.56
N ALA A 65 2.86 -9.41 -29.53
CA ALA A 65 3.03 -10.82 -29.21
C ALA A 65 1.71 -11.53 -28.84
N LEU A 66 0.73 -10.81 -28.29
CA LEU A 66 -0.54 -11.38 -27.82
C LEU A 66 -1.47 -11.81 -28.95
N GLY A 67 -1.27 -11.26 -30.16
CA GLY A 67 -2.05 -11.64 -31.34
C GLY A 67 -1.44 -12.77 -32.15
N THR A 68 -0.26 -13.27 -31.79
CA THR A 68 0.48 -14.24 -32.62
C THR A 68 0.18 -15.70 -32.31
N LEU A 69 -0.39 -15.97 -31.13
CA LEU A 69 -0.61 -17.33 -30.65
C LEU A 69 -1.78 -17.38 -29.67
N ASP A 70 -2.49 -18.51 -29.68
CA ASP A 70 -3.43 -18.89 -28.64
C ASP A 70 -2.75 -19.85 -27.66
N VAL A 71 -2.95 -19.64 -26.36
CA VAL A 71 -2.39 -20.46 -25.28
C VAL A 71 -3.46 -20.80 -24.27
N GLU A 72 -3.47 -22.06 -23.86
CA GLU A 72 -4.11 -22.49 -22.62
C GLU A 72 -3.09 -23.30 -21.83
N ALA A 73 -2.76 -22.82 -20.63
CA ALA A 73 -1.79 -23.46 -19.76
C ALA A 73 -2.26 -23.43 -18.31
N ARG A 74 -2.00 -24.51 -17.58
CA ARG A 74 -2.13 -24.58 -16.13
C ARG A 74 -0.77 -24.88 -15.56
N LEU A 75 -0.33 -24.02 -14.66
CA LEU A 75 1.01 -24.02 -14.10
C LEU A 75 0.88 -24.06 -12.58
N GLU A 76 1.64 -24.95 -11.95
CA GLU A 76 1.90 -24.87 -10.52
C GLU A 76 3.29 -24.27 -10.35
N VAL A 77 3.36 -23.07 -9.76
CA VAL A 77 4.63 -22.37 -9.56
C VAL A 77 4.95 -22.33 -8.08
N ALA A 78 6.17 -22.73 -7.71
CA ALA A 78 6.61 -22.72 -6.32
C ALA A 78 6.84 -21.30 -5.78
N ALA A 79 7.30 -20.41 -6.66
CA ALA A 79 7.46 -18.98 -6.37
C ALA A 79 7.29 -18.19 -7.67
N LEU A 80 6.70 -16.99 -7.55
CA LEU A 80 6.52 -16.05 -8.65
C LEU A 80 6.95 -14.66 -8.17
N THR A 81 7.79 -13.98 -8.93
CA THR A 81 8.17 -12.59 -8.63
C THR A 81 7.62 -11.69 -9.72
N VAL A 82 6.82 -10.70 -9.34
CA VAL A 82 6.24 -9.69 -10.25
C VAL A 82 6.70 -8.32 -9.80
N GLY A 83 7.64 -7.73 -10.53
CA GLY A 83 8.35 -6.53 -10.08
C GLY A 83 9.12 -6.84 -8.79
N ASP A 84 8.87 -6.05 -7.74
CA ASP A 84 9.44 -6.29 -6.40
C ASP A 84 8.56 -7.18 -5.52
N VAL A 85 7.33 -7.49 -5.97
CA VAL A 85 6.37 -8.31 -5.23
C VAL A 85 6.72 -9.79 -5.35
N LYS A 86 6.83 -10.44 -4.19
CA LYS A 86 7.14 -11.87 -4.08
C LYS A 86 5.89 -12.66 -3.73
N LEU A 87 5.63 -13.69 -4.53
CA LEU A 87 4.53 -14.62 -4.38
C LEU A 87 5.14 -16.01 -4.16
N GLY A 88 4.55 -16.77 -3.23
CA GLY A 88 4.92 -18.16 -2.97
C GLY A 88 4.22 -19.11 -3.93
N ARG A 89 3.90 -20.31 -3.43
CA ARG A 89 3.19 -21.33 -4.21
C ARG A 89 1.89 -20.74 -4.76
N SER A 90 1.67 -20.92 -6.05
CA SER A 90 0.49 -20.40 -6.75
C SER A 90 0.06 -21.36 -7.85
N GLU A 91 -1.25 -21.57 -7.99
CA GLU A 91 -1.83 -22.24 -9.15
C GLU A 91 -2.25 -21.19 -10.17
N VAL A 92 -1.62 -21.20 -11.35
CA VAL A 92 -1.80 -20.17 -12.38
C VAL A 92 -2.41 -20.81 -13.62
N THR A 93 -3.62 -20.38 -13.96
CA THR A 93 -4.23 -20.66 -15.27
C THR A 93 -4.03 -19.47 -16.19
N VAL A 94 -3.38 -19.71 -17.32
CA VAL A 94 -3.14 -18.71 -18.36
C VAL A 94 -3.98 -19.08 -19.58
N THR A 95 -4.79 -18.14 -20.05
CA THR A 95 -5.51 -18.26 -21.32
C THR A 95 -5.24 -17.04 -22.16
N LEU A 96 -4.59 -17.20 -23.30
CA LEU A 96 -4.48 -16.20 -24.34
C LEU A 96 -5.31 -16.67 -25.52
N LYS A 97 -6.32 -15.89 -25.88
CA LYS A 97 -7.16 -16.19 -27.04
C LYS A 97 -7.63 -14.91 -27.69
N ASP A 98 -7.48 -14.81 -29.01
CA ASP A 98 -7.92 -13.66 -29.79
C ASP A 98 -7.36 -12.33 -29.23
N SER A 99 -6.06 -12.27 -28.87
CA SER A 99 -5.42 -11.11 -28.24
C SER A 99 -5.99 -10.70 -26.86
N VAL A 100 -6.75 -11.58 -26.21
CA VAL A 100 -7.21 -11.41 -24.83
C VAL A 100 -6.47 -12.38 -23.92
N ALA A 101 -5.64 -11.84 -23.03
CA ALA A 101 -4.96 -12.60 -22.00
C ALA A 101 -5.79 -12.62 -20.71
N ARG A 102 -5.99 -13.80 -20.14
CA ARG A 102 -6.58 -14.02 -18.82
C ARG A 102 -5.60 -14.78 -17.95
N LEU A 103 -5.42 -14.28 -16.74
CA LEU A 103 -4.61 -14.89 -15.69
C LEU A 103 -5.54 -15.14 -14.50
N ASP A 104 -5.73 -16.40 -14.13
CA ASP A 104 -6.43 -16.79 -12.90
C ASP A 104 -5.39 -17.42 -11.96
N LEU A 105 -5.12 -16.74 -10.85
CA LEU A 105 -4.22 -17.18 -9.79
C LEU A 105 -5.06 -17.70 -8.63
N ALA A 106 -5.20 -19.02 -8.57
CA ALA A 106 -5.81 -19.73 -7.47
C ALA A 106 -4.74 -20.11 -6.42
N ASP A 107 -5.16 -20.26 -5.16
CA ASP A 107 -4.29 -20.57 -4.00
C ASP A 107 -2.98 -19.76 -3.98
N LEU A 108 -3.08 -18.45 -4.22
CA LEU A 108 -1.94 -17.54 -4.27
C LEU A 108 -1.37 -17.33 -2.86
N GLN A 109 -0.16 -17.81 -2.58
CA GLN A 109 0.54 -17.46 -1.35
C GLN A 109 1.24 -16.11 -1.49
N LEU A 110 1.02 -15.20 -0.53
CA LEU A 110 1.63 -13.87 -0.53
C LEU A 110 1.83 -13.36 0.90
N TYR A 111 3.08 -13.03 1.25
CA TYR A 111 3.47 -12.47 2.55
C TYR A 111 2.75 -13.11 3.76
N GLU A 112 3.01 -14.40 3.98
CA GLU A 112 2.38 -15.25 5.03
C GLU A 112 0.89 -15.55 4.84
N GLY A 113 0.19 -14.75 4.04
CA GLY A 113 -1.22 -14.91 3.73
C GLY A 113 -1.49 -15.75 2.49
N ARG A 114 -2.78 -15.86 2.16
CA ARG A 114 -3.28 -16.52 0.95
C ARG A 114 -4.33 -15.68 0.27
N GLY A 115 -4.49 -15.87 -1.03
CA GLY A 115 -5.47 -15.13 -1.80
C GLY A 115 -5.80 -15.76 -3.14
N ARG A 116 -6.55 -15.00 -3.92
CA ARG A 116 -6.87 -15.29 -5.31
C ARG A 116 -6.84 -13.99 -6.09
N ALA A 117 -6.36 -14.05 -7.32
CA ALA A 117 -6.36 -12.92 -8.22
C ALA A 117 -6.81 -13.32 -9.62
N ARG A 118 -7.60 -12.47 -10.26
CA ARG A 118 -7.93 -12.62 -11.68
C ARG A 118 -7.58 -11.34 -12.41
N LEU A 119 -6.80 -11.48 -13.48
CA LEU A 119 -6.39 -10.40 -14.36
C LEU A 119 -6.91 -10.71 -15.77
N THR A 120 -7.46 -9.71 -16.43
CA THR A 120 -7.75 -9.77 -17.86
C THR A 120 -7.14 -8.57 -18.55
N PHE A 121 -6.42 -8.83 -19.63
CA PHE A 121 -5.90 -7.82 -20.51
C PHE A 121 -6.50 -8.03 -21.91
N ASP A 122 -7.26 -7.06 -22.39
CA ASP A 122 -7.86 -7.08 -23.73
C ASP A 122 -7.11 -6.10 -24.63
N ALA A 123 -6.23 -6.65 -25.47
CA ALA A 123 -5.46 -5.88 -26.44
C ALA A 123 -6.25 -5.55 -27.72
N ARG A 124 -7.48 -6.07 -27.88
CA ARG A 124 -8.37 -5.69 -29.00
C ARG A 124 -9.02 -4.33 -28.77
N ALA A 125 -9.20 -3.96 -27.50
CA ALA A 125 -9.68 -2.64 -27.13
C ALA A 125 -8.67 -1.55 -27.52
N ASN A 126 -9.17 -0.36 -27.85
CA ASN A 126 -8.34 0.77 -28.23
C ASN A 126 -8.73 2.04 -27.43
N PRO A 127 -7.95 2.43 -26.40
CA PRO A 127 -6.73 1.79 -25.91
C PRO A 127 -6.98 0.42 -25.25
N ALA A 128 -5.93 -0.39 -25.11
CA ALA A 128 -6.02 -1.71 -24.50
C ALA A 128 -6.58 -1.60 -23.07
N SER A 129 -7.44 -2.54 -22.69
CA SER A 129 -8.17 -2.47 -21.41
C SER A 129 -7.73 -3.57 -20.45
N PHE A 130 -7.82 -3.25 -19.16
CA PHE A 130 -7.39 -4.11 -18.07
C PHE A 130 -8.53 -4.27 -17.07
N THR A 131 -8.68 -5.47 -16.53
CA THR A 131 -9.46 -5.69 -15.31
C THR A 131 -8.65 -6.54 -14.34
N ALA A 132 -8.77 -6.24 -13.06
CA ALA A 132 -8.09 -6.98 -12.01
C ALA A 132 -9.02 -7.14 -10.81
N THR A 133 -9.07 -8.34 -10.26
CA THR A 133 -9.68 -8.62 -8.96
C THR A 133 -8.66 -9.31 -8.08
N LEU A 134 -8.61 -8.94 -6.81
CA LEU A 134 -7.75 -9.54 -5.81
C LEU A 134 -8.55 -9.67 -4.52
N THR A 135 -8.48 -10.84 -3.90
CA THR A 135 -8.92 -11.07 -2.52
C THR A 135 -7.81 -11.80 -1.79
N ALA A 136 -7.42 -11.32 -0.63
CA ALA A 136 -6.39 -11.96 0.18
C ALA A 136 -6.72 -11.86 1.68
N ASP A 137 -6.25 -12.85 2.45
CA ASP A 137 -6.46 -12.99 3.88
C ASP A 137 -5.14 -13.41 4.57
N GLY A 138 -4.98 -12.99 5.83
CA GLY A 138 -3.80 -13.30 6.64
C GLY A 138 -2.50 -12.64 6.16
N VAL A 139 -2.59 -11.65 5.26
CA VAL A 139 -1.41 -11.05 4.62
C VAL A 139 -0.71 -10.09 5.58
N SER A 140 0.60 -10.26 5.75
CA SER A 140 1.46 -9.33 6.49
C SER A 140 1.60 -8.00 5.73
N ALA A 141 1.07 -6.93 6.31
CA ALA A 141 0.96 -5.62 5.68
C ALA A 141 2.32 -4.99 5.38
N LEU A 142 3.22 -4.97 6.36
CA LEU A 142 4.51 -4.28 6.25
C LEU A 142 5.37 -4.78 5.08
N PRO A 143 5.67 -6.09 4.95
CA PRO A 143 6.49 -6.55 3.83
C PRO A 143 5.76 -6.39 2.49
N LEU A 144 4.44 -6.58 2.42
CA LEU A 144 3.67 -6.34 1.21
C LEU A 144 3.77 -4.88 0.77
N LEU A 145 3.46 -3.93 1.65
CA LEU A 145 3.42 -2.50 1.33
C LEU A 145 4.81 -1.96 0.98
N LYS A 146 5.85 -2.48 1.62
CA LYS A 146 7.24 -2.15 1.32
C LYS A 146 7.63 -2.58 -0.10
N ASP A 147 7.36 -3.82 -0.47
CA ASP A 147 7.71 -4.36 -1.78
C ASP A 147 6.76 -3.79 -2.88
N ALA A 148 5.47 -3.60 -2.59
CA ALA A 148 4.48 -3.15 -3.56
C ALA A 148 4.45 -1.63 -3.79
N ALA A 149 4.81 -0.82 -2.80
CA ALA A 149 4.64 0.64 -2.85
C ALA A 149 5.75 1.44 -2.15
N ALA A 150 6.84 0.80 -1.69
CA ALA A 150 7.87 1.44 -0.88
C ALA A 150 7.31 2.10 0.40
N PHE A 151 6.22 1.55 0.93
CA PHE A 151 5.48 2.11 2.05
C PHE A 151 5.63 1.21 3.29
N ASP A 152 6.13 1.75 4.39
CA ASP A 152 6.56 0.98 5.56
C ASP A 152 5.97 1.51 6.88
N LEU A 153 4.81 2.17 6.82
CA LEU A 153 4.16 2.76 7.99
C LEU A 153 3.16 1.85 8.71
N ILE A 154 2.75 0.73 8.10
CA ILE A 154 1.70 -0.13 8.66
C ILE A 154 2.22 -1.55 8.79
N SER A 155 2.21 -2.06 10.02
CA SER A 155 2.42 -3.47 10.34
C SER A 155 1.12 -4.10 10.84
N GLY A 156 1.07 -5.43 10.86
CA GLY A 156 -0.12 -6.23 11.19
C GLY A 156 -0.46 -7.22 10.09
N ARG A 157 -1.46 -8.08 10.37
CA ARG A 157 -1.98 -9.04 9.40
C ARG A 157 -3.41 -8.71 9.03
N GLY A 158 -3.79 -8.94 7.79
CA GLY A 158 -5.10 -8.50 7.37
C GLY A 158 -5.63 -9.06 6.07
N ARG A 159 -6.79 -8.50 5.74
CA ARG A 159 -7.56 -8.80 4.55
C ARG A 159 -7.47 -7.65 3.56
N LEU A 160 -7.42 -8.00 2.29
CA LEU A 160 -7.40 -7.08 1.17
C LEU A 160 -8.45 -7.52 0.17
N SER A 161 -9.20 -6.57 -0.36
CA SER A 161 -10.10 -6.77 -1.50
C SER A 161 -9.91 -5.63 -2.47
N LEU A 162 -9.79 -5.95 -3.76
CA LEU A 162 -9.58 -4.98 -4.81
C LEU A 162 -10.31 -5.41 -6.07
N THR A 163 -10.96 -4.47 -6.73
CA THR A 163 -11.57 -4.65 -8.05
C THR A 163 -11.29 -3.41 -8.85
N LEU A 164 -10.54 -3.57 -9.93
CA LEU A 164 -10.06 -2.49 -10.79
C LEU A 164 -10.39 -2.78 -12.23
N LYS A 165 -10.59 -1.71 -12.98
CA LYS A 165 -10.50 -1.66 -14.42
C LYS A 165 -9.73 -0.41 -14.85
N GLY A 166 -9.18 -0.41 -16.05
CA GLY A 166 -8.50 0.74 -16.62
C GLY A 166 -8.21 0.52 -18.08
N ALA A 167 -7.68 1.53 -18.76
CA ALA A 167 -7.28 1.42 -20.15
C ALA A 167 -6.09 2.33 -20.48
N GLY A 168 -5.18 1.85 -21.31
CA GLY A 168 -4.01 2.65 -21.67
C GLY A 168 -3.01 1.89 -22.50
N ARG A 169 -2.10 2.64 -23.12
CA ARG A 169 -0.96 2.10 -23.88
C ARG A 169 0.36 2.21 -23.12
N THR A 170 0.36 2.93 -22.00
CA THR A 170 1.53 3.14 -21.13
C THR A 170 1.09 2.95 -19.69
N GLU A 171 2.05 2.73 -18.78
CA GLU A 171 1.76 2.60 -17.35
C GLU A 171 1.06 3.86 -16.82
N ARG A 172 1.54 5.05 -17.20
CA ARG A 172 0.91 6.33 -16.83
C ARG A 172 -0.55 6.41 -17.25
N GLN A 173 -0.88 6.01 -18.48
CA GLN A 173 -2.26 6.05 -18.98
C GLN A 173 -3.16 5.06 -18.25
N ILE A 174 -2.64 3.87 -17.94
CA ILE A 174 -3.38 2.86 -17.19
C ILE A 174 -3.69 3.39 -15.79
N VAL A 175 -2.67 3.85 -15.06
CA VAL A 175 -2.85 4.37 -13.70
C VAL A 175 -3.81 5.56 -13.67
N GLY A 176 -3.68 6.49 -14.62
CA GLY A 176 -4.55 7.67 -14.73
C GLY A 176 -5.99 7.37 -15.18
N SER A 177 -6.27 6.18 -15.70
CA SER A 177 -7.64 5.76 -16.08
C SER A 177 -8.24 4.73 -15.14
N LEU A 178 -7.54 4.40 -14.05
CA LEU A 178 -8.03 3.38 -13.12
C LEU A 178 -9.39 3.80 -12.56
N GLU A 179 -10.30 2.83 -12.55
CA GLU A 179 -11.60 2.90 -11.93
C GLU A 179 -11.83 1.64 -11.10
N GLY A 180 -12.53 1.76 -9.99
CA GLY A 180 -12.89 0.60 -9.20
C GLY A 180 -13.10 0.88 -7.72
N LYS A 181 -12.88 -0.15 -6.92
CA LYS A 181 -13.03 -0.10 -5.47
C LYS A 181 -12.09 -1.07 -4.78
N GLY A 182 -11.77 -0.78 -3.53
CA GLY A 182 -11.05 -1.69 -2.67
C GLY A 182 -11.34 -1.47 -1.21
N SER A 183 -10.85 -2.39 -0.40
CA SER A 183 -10.89 -2.33 1.04
C SER A 183 -9.69 -3.05 1.63
N PHE A 184 -9.31 -2.60 2.83
CA PHE A 184 -8.35 -3.31 3.66
C PHE A 184 -8.86 -3.37 5.09
N ALA A 185 -8.48 -4.41 5.80
CA ALA A 185 -8.68 -4.54 7.23
C ALA A 185 -7.47 -5.26 7.85
N PHE A 186 -6.67 -4.52 8.61
CA PHE A 186 -5.53 -5.03 9.36
C PHE A 186 -5.89 -5.13 10.84
N PHE A 187 -5.40 -6.19 11.47
CA PHE A 187 -5.65 -6.51 12.86
C PHE A 187 -4.32 -6.72 13.58
N ASP A 188 -4.33 -6.45 14.89
CA ASP A 188 -3.21 -6.66 15.80
C ASP A 188 -1.88 -6.16 15.22
N GLY A 189 -1.88 -4.88 14.84
CA GLY A 189 -0.81 -4.25 14.10
C GLY A 189 -0.35 -2.96 14.75
N ALA A 190 0.46 -2.19 14.01
CA ALA A 190 0.89 -0.89 14.47
C ALA A 190 1.13 0.10 13.34
N ILE A 191 1.01 1.38 13.68
CA ILE A 191 1.56 2.47 12.90
C ILE A 191 3.03 2.62 13.28
N GLU A 192 3.91 2.26 12.35
CA GLU A 192 5.35 2.35 12.51
C GLU A 192 5.81 3.79 12.24
N GLY A 193 6.78 4.26 13.01
CA GLY A 193 7.34 5.60 12.87
C GLY A 193 6.63 6.71 13.66
N PHE A 194 5.51 6.43 14.34
CA PHE A 194 4.70 7.46 14.99
C PHE A 194 4.23 7.05 16.39
N ASN A 195 4.36 7.97 17.35
CA ASN A 195 3.74 7.87 18.68
C ASN A 195 2.54 8.82 18.72
N LEU A 196 1.38 8.35 18.26
CA LEU A 196 0.18 9.17 18.11
C LEU A 196 -0.31 9.72 19.47
N ALA A 197 -0.19 8.95 20.56
CA ALA A 197 -0.57 9.44 21.89
C ALA A 197 0.33 10.61 22.33
N GLY A 198 1.63 10.51 22.07
CA GLY A 198 2.59 11.59 22.30
C GLY A 198 2.29 12.81 21.44
N MET A 199 1.96 12.62 20.16
CA MET A 199 1.58 13.70 19.25
C MET A 199 0.32 14.42 19.70
N ILE A 200 -0.73 13.69 20.11
CA ILE A 200 -1.97 14.32 20.64
C ILE A 200 -1.65 15.14 21.89
N ARG A 201 -0.88 14.61 22.84
CA ARG A 201 -0.49 15.34 24.06
C ARG A 201 0.34 16.58 23.77
N ALA A 202 1.25 16.52 22.80
CA ALA A 202 2.04 17.68 22.35
C ALA A 202 1.13 18.72 21.70
N ALA A 203 0.24 18.28 20.82
CA ALA A 203 -0.71 19.15 20.13
C ALA A 203 -1.69 19.85 21.11
N GLN A 204 -2.11 19.17 22.18
CA GLN A 204 -2.90 19.76 23.26
C GLN A 204 -2.17 20.87 24.04
N LYS A 205 -0.83 20.90 23.96
CA LYS A 205 0.05 21.97 24.48
C LYS A 205 0.46 22.97 23.40
N LEU A 206 -0.12 22.88 22.19
CA LEU A 206 0.23 23.67 21.02
C LEU A 206 1.70 23.48 20.56
N GLU A 207 2.28 22.32 20.85
CA GLU A 207 3.63 21.92 20.42
C GLU A 207 3.52 21.06 19.15
N PHE A 208 3.81 21.65 17.99
CA PHE A 208 3.64 20.99 16.68
C PHE A 208 4.95 20.50 16.04
N ASP A 209 6.09 20.75 16.67
CA ASP A 209 7.38 20.18 16.23
C ASP A 209 7.45 18.66 16.45
N GLY A 210 6.50 18.10 17.20
CA GLY A 210 6.40 16.68 17.54
C GLY A 210 5.83 15.76 16.45
N PHE A 211 5.39 16.28 15.30
CA PHE A 211 4.73 15.49 14.24
C PHE A 211 5.71 14.75 13.30
N LEU A 212 6.98 14.70 13.66
CA LEU A 212 8.03 14.07 12.86
C LEU A 212 8.03 12.54 13.02
N ARG A 213 8.21 11.85 11.88
CA ARG A 213 8.45 10.40 11.86
C ARG A 213 9.73 10.06 12.62
N LYS A 214 9.64 9.15 13.59
CA LYS A 214 10.77 8.63 14.36
C LYS A 214 10.84 7.12 14.17
N PRO A 215 11.91 6.53 13.60
CA PRO A 215 11.96 5.11 13.26
C PRO A 215 11.66 4.14 14.41
N THR A 216 11.94 4.55 15.65
CA THR A 216 11.68 3.75 16.87
C THR A 216 10.30 3.98 17.48
N ALA A 217 9.56 4.98 17.02
CA ALA A 217 8.22 5.25 17.51
C ALA A 217 7.22 4.29 16.86
N ARG A 218 6.23 3.87 17.64
CA ARG A 218 5.21 2.94 17.21
C ARG A 218 3.91 3.20 17.97
N THR A 219 2.78 3.02 17.30
CA THR A 219 1.46 3.08 17.92
C THR A 219 0.67 1.83 17.57
N ASP A 220 0.41 0.99 18.57
CA ASP A 220 -0.33 -0.25 18.38
C ASP A 220 -1.83 -0.02 18.14
N PHE A 221 -2.42 -0.89 17.32
CA PHE A 221 -3.85 -0.96 17.06
C PHE A 221 -4.35 -2.41 17.08
N SER A 222 -5.59 -2.61 17.51
CA SER A 222 -6.29 -3.88 17.34
C SER A 222 -7.00 -3.98 15.99
N GLU A 223 -7.38 -2.84 15.41
CA GLU A 223 -8.09 -2.78 14.13
C GLU A 223 -7.72 -1.50 13.36
N LEU A 224 -7.40 -1.63 12.07
CA LEU A 224 -7.24 -0.55 11.11
C LEU A 224 -7.88 -0.94 9.79
N LEU A 225 -8.89 -0.19 9.35
CA LEU A 225 -9.61 -0.52 8.12
C LEU A 225 -10.12 0.71 7.39
N ALA A 226 -10.33 0.55 6.09
CA ALA A 226 -10.95 1.54 5.23
C ALA A 226 -11.52 0.90 3.97
N THR A 227 -12.43 1.61 3.32
CA THR A 227 -12.82 1.37 1.93
C THR A 227 -12.43 2.56 1.07
N PHE A 228 -12.25 2.31 -0.22
CA PHE A 228 -11.96 3.37 -1.18
C PHE A 228 -12.58 3.06 -2.54
N THR A 229 -12.91 4.13 -3.26
CA THR A 229 -13.31 4.08 -4.66
C THR A 229 -12.27 4.80 -5.50
N ILE A 230 -12.01 4.31 -6.70
CA ILE A 230 -11.04 4.90 -7.62
C ILE A 230 -11.81 5.37 -8.85
N ARG A 231 -11.55 6.60 -9.28
CA ARG A 231 -12.03 7.16 -10.55
C ARG A 231 -10.95 8.04 -11.13
N ASP A 232 -10.66 7.88 -12.41
CA ASP A 232 -9.64 8.64 -13.13
C ASP A 232 -8.29 8.63 -12.42
N GLY A 233 -7.90 7.45 -11.91
CA GLY A 233 -6.65 7.30 -11.16
C GLY A 233 -6.62 7.97 -9.78
N ILE A 234 -7.75 8.50 -9.29
CA ILE A 234 -7.83 9.11 -7.96
C ILE A 234 -8.63 8.21 -7.02
N ALA A 235 -7.93 7.63 -6.04
CA ALA A 235 -8.54 6.88 -4.94
C ALA A 235 -9.12 7.84 -3.91
N ARG A 236 -10.37 7.63 -3.47
CA ARG A 236 -11.04 8.42 -2.44
C ARG A 236 -11.67 7.50 -1.40
N GLY A 237 -11.51 7.83 -0.13
CA GLY A 237 -12.09 7.10 0.99
C GLY A 237 -12.45 8.05 2.13
N SER A 238 -13.49 7.73 2.88
CA SER A 238 -14.03 8.58 3.95
C SER A 238 -14.34 7.85 5.25
N ASP A 239 -14.04 6.56 5.31
CA ASP A 239 -14.40 5.64 6.39
C ASP A 239 -13.17 4.97 7.02
N LEU A 240 -11.97 5.54 6.82
CA LEU A 240 -10.78 5.04 7.48
C LEU A 240 -10.99 5.15 8.99
N ARG A 241 -10.78 4.04 9.69
CA ARG A 241 -10.88 3.98 11.13
C ARG A 241 -9.82 3.07 11.73
N MET A 242 -9.28 3.51 12.86
CA MET A 242 -8.34 2.77 13.67
C MET A 242 -8.82 2.71 15.11
N LYS A 243 -8.65 1.55 15.75
CA LYS A 243 -8.84 1.34 17.18
C LYS A 243 -7.54 0.82 17.77
N GLY A 244 -6.96 1.58 18.70
CA GLY A 244 -5.85 1.12 19.55
C GLY A 244 -6.21 1.13 21.03
N PRO A 245 -5.30 0.73 21.92
CA PRO A 245 -5.59 0.66 23.36
C PRO A 245 -6.02 2.01 23.95
N LEU A 246 -5.33 3.10 23.57
CA LEU A 246 -5.55 4.46 24.08
C LEU A 246 -6.05 5.43 23.02
N ILE A 247 -6.17 5.00 21.76
CA ILE A 247 -6.39 5.88 20.62
C ILE A 247 -7.54 5.38 19.76
N ARG A 248 -8.36 6.31 19.30
CA ARG A 248 -9.26 6.12 18.16
C ARG A 248 -8.82 7.09 17.08
N MET A 249 -8.85 6.68 15.83
CA MET A 249 -8.54 7.60 14.72
C MET A 249 -9.54 7.36 13.61
N THR A 250 -10.06 8.44 13.05
CA THR A 250 -10.80 8.42 11.79
C THR A 250 -10.01 9.13 10.71
N GLY A 251 -10.35 8.89 9.45
CA GLY A 251 -9.74 9.64 8.36
C GLY A 251 -10.55 9.63 7.08
N ALA A 252 -10.31 10.66 6.28
CA ALA A 252 -10.94 10.85 4.98
C ALA A 252 -10.01 11.65 4.06
N GLY A 253 -10.09 11.38 2.75
CA GLY A 253 -9.33 12.11 1.75
C GLY A 253 -9.14 11.32 0.46
N SER A 254 -8.04 11.62 -0.22
CA SER A 254 -7.73 11.07 -1.54
C SER A 254 -6.25 10.79 -1.75
N LEU A 255 -5.98 9.85 -2.66
CA LEU A 255 -4.67 9.60 -3.22
C LEU A 255 -4.79 9.74 -4.74
N ASP A 256 -3.97 10.61 -5.34
CA ASP A 256 -3.81 10.70 -6.79
C ASP A 256 -2.74 9.69 -7.18
N LEU A 257 -3.18 8.54 -7.72
CA LEU A 257 -2.28 7.46 -8.09
C LEU A 257 -1.37 7.90 -9.25
N ALA A 258 -1.91 8.66 -10.21
CA ALA A 258 -1.17 9.10 -11.38
C ALA A 258 -0.08 10.14 -11.03
N ARG A 259 -0.36 11.05 -10.09
CA ARG A 259 0.62 12.04 -9.60
C ARG A 259 1.44 11.56 -8.41
N ARG A 260 1.11 10.40 -7.84
CA ARG A 260 1.79 9.84 -6.68
C ARG A 260 1.71 10.78 -5.48
N THR A 261 0.55 11.39 -5.28
CA THR A 261 0.31 12.33 -4.18
C THR A 261 -0.79 11.86 -3.26
N ILE A 262 -0.67 12.26 -2.00
CA ILE A 262 -1.66 12.05 -0.96
C ILE A 262 -2.24 13.40 -0.54
N ASP A 263 -3.53 13.42 -0.20
CA ASP A 263 -4.19 14.48 0.54
C ASP A 263 -5.25 13.86 1.43
N TYR A 264 -4.89 13.62 2.68
CA TYR A 264 -5.69 12.85 3.63
C TYR A 264 -5.72 13.54 4.98
N THR A 265 -6.89 13.69 5.57
CA THR A 265 -7.03 14.21 6.94
C THR A 265 -7.26 13.04 7.89
N LEU A 266 -6.42 12.94 8.92
CA LEU A 266 -6.50 11.98 10.01
C LEU A 266 -6.90 12.70 11.29
N THR A 267 -7.89 12.21 12.02
CA THR A 267 -8.36 12.82 13.27
C THR A 267 -8.17 11.82 14.41
N PRO A 268 -6.99 11.81 15.05
CA PRO A 268 -6.73 10.96 16.19
C PRO A 268 -7.34 11.57 17.47
N LYS A 269 -7.88 10.70 18.32
CA LYS A 269 -8.52 11.02 19.60
C LYS A 269 -7.98 10.10 20.68
N LEU A 270 -7.66 10.63 21.85
CA LEU A 270 -7.37 9.82 23.02
C LEU A 270 -8.68 9.29 23.60
N VAL A 271 -8.71 8.01 23.97
CA VAL A 271 -9.82 7.43 24.73
C VAL A 271 -9.38 7.19 26.16
N ALA A 272 -10.29 7.47 27.10
CA ALA A 272 -10.12 7.10 28.49
C ALA A 272 -10.08 5.58 28.61
N SER A 273 -8.90 5.00 28.75
CA SER A 273 -8.81 3.63 29.25
C SER A 273 -8.92 3.68 30.77
N LEU A 274 -10.05 3.19 31.28
CA LEU A 274 -10.31 2.77 32.65
C LEU A 274 -10.45 3.90 33.70
N VAL A 275 -11.71 4.17 34.03
CA VAL A 275 -12.16 4.57 35.37
C VAL A 275 -11.38 3.74 36.42
N GLY A 276 -10.56 4.36 37.26
CA GLY A 276 -9.98 3.63 38.40
C GLY A 276 -8.72 4.15 39.08
N GLN A 277 -7.96 5.11 38.54
CA GLN A 277 -6.79 5.66 39.25
C GLN A 277 -6.75 7.18 39.21
N GLY A 278 -7.56 7.82 40.06
CA GLY A 278 -7.25 9.10 40.72
C GLY A 278 -6.96 10.35 39.88
N GLY A 279 -6.85 10.26 38.56
CA GLY A 279 -6.57 11.38 37.68
C GLY A 279 -7.86 11.94 37.11
N LYS A 280 -8.37 13.02 37.70
CA LYS A 280 -9.20 13.97 36.98
C LYS A 280 -8.30 14.70 35.98
N GLU A 281 -8.09 14.10 34.82
CA GLU A 281 -7.74 14.87 33.63
C GLU A 281 -8.84 14.58 32.63
N ASP A 282 -9.69 15.57 32.39
CA ASP A 282 -10.71 15.54 31.36
C ASP A 282 -10.08 15.10 30.04
N LEU A 283 -10.39 13.87 29.63
CA LEU A 283 -10.04 13.35 28.31
C LEU A 283 -11.01 13.88 27.24
N ASP A 284 -11.72 14.97 27.53
CA ASP A 284 -12.33 15.91 26.57
C ASP A 284 -11.26 16.73 25.85
N GLY A 285 -10.20 16.04 25.44
CA GLY A 285 -9.08 16.60 24.72
C GLY A 285 -9.51 17.16 23.38
N LEU A 286 -8.91 18.29 23.02
CA LEU A 286 -9.03 18.86 21.70
C LEU A 286 -8.58 17.85 20.63
N ASP A 287 -9.50 17.41 19.78
CA ASP A 287 -9.17 16.60 18.62
C ASP A 287 -8.48 17.51 17.60
N ILE A 288 -7.20 17.27 17.34
CA ILE A 288 -6.42 18.05 16.37
C ILE A 288 -6.25 17.18 15.12
N PRO A 289 -7.01 17.46 14.05
CA PRO A 289 -6.82 16.78 12.79
C PRO A 289 -5.43 17.05 12.23
N VAL A 290 -4.89 16.08 11.52
CA VAL A 290 -3.58 16.13 10.86
C VAL A 290 -3.80 15.85 9.39
N ARG A 291 -3.40 16.78 8.54
CA ARG A 291 -3.36 16.59 7.10
C ARG A 291 -2.04 15.94 6.70
N VAL A 292 -2.14 14.80 6.03
CA VAL A 292 -1.05 14.11 5.33
C VAL A 292 -1.14 14.50 3.87
N HIS A 293 -0.15 15.23 3.35
CA HIS A 293 -0.23 15.74 1.97
C HIS A 293 1.11 15.75 1.24
N GLY A 294 1.06 15.91 -0.08
CA GLY A 294 2.26 16.02 -0.95
C GLY A 294 2.60 14.69 -1.62
N SER A 295 3.87 14.50 -1.99
CA SER A 295 4.32 13.22 -2.56
C SER A 295 4.12 12.10 -1.56
N TRP A 296 3.59 10.97 -2.01
CA TRP A 296 3.41 9.81 -1.16
C TRP A 296 4.73 9.11 -0.77
N ASP A 297 5.85 9.46 -1.42
CA ASP A 297 7.19 8.89 -1.15
C ASP A 297 7.85 9.64 0.02
N ALA A 298 7.45 10.91 0.23
CA ALA A 298 7.90 11.77 1.30
C ALA A 298 6.77 12.74 1.70
N PRO A 299 5.72 12.24 2.37
CA PRO A 299 4.55 13.05 2.71
C PRO A 299 4.89 14.06 3.81
N SER A 300 4.21 15.20 3.76
CA SER A 300 4.20 16.22 4.81
C SER A 300 3.04 16.00 5.76
N TYR A 301 3.25 16.32 7.03
CA TYR A 301 2.27 16.20 8.10
C TYR A 301 2.04 17.57 8.72
N THR A 302 0.83 18.11 8.58
CA THR A 302 0.49 19.45 9.09
C THR A 302 -0.78 19.39 9.94
N PRO A 303 -0.82 20.04 11.12
CA PRO A 303 -2.06 20.22 11.86
C PRO A 303 -3.08 20.97 11.01
N ASP A 304 -4.32 20.48 10.97
CA ASP A 304 -5.43 21.11 10.26
C ASP A 304 -6.44 21.65 11.29
N LEU A 305 -6.10 22.82 11.83
CA LEU A 305 -6.87 23.50 12.86
C LEU A 305 -8.24 23.98 12.37
N SER A 306 -8.40 24.11 11.04
CA SER A 306 -9.68 24.47 10.42
C SER A 306 -10.76 23.39 10.56
N LYS A 307 -10.35 22.15 10.86
CA LYS A 307 -11.24 20.98 10.97
C LYS A 307 -11.43 20.48 12.40
N VAL A 308 -10.99 21.27 13.38
CA VAL A 308 -11.14 20.92 14.80
C VAL A 308 -12.62 20.99 15.19
N THR A 309 -13.05 20.06 16.04
CA THR A 309 -14.47 19.93 16.42
C THR A 309 -14.94 21.04 17.36
N ASP A 310 -14.04 21.61 18.16
CA ASP A 310 -14.33 22.68 19.12
C ASP A 310 -13.27 23.80 19.00
N PRO A 311 -13.48 24.79 18.11
CA PRO A 311 -12.52 25.86 17.88
C PRO A 311 -12.35 26.78 19.09
N ASP A 312 -13.39 26.93 19.92
CA ASP A 312 -13.35 27.79 21.12
C ASP A 312 -12.39 27.23 22.16
N LYS A 313 -12.35 25.90 22.34
CA LYS A 313 -11.34 25.22 23.19
C LYS A 313 -9.90 25.47 22.71
N ILE A 314 -9.66 25.64 21.40
CA ILE A 314 -8.32 26.01 20.91
C ILE A 314 -7.95 27.40 21.41
N ILE A 315 -8.87 28.36 21.27
CA ILE A 315 -8.64 29.76 21.64
C ILE A 315 -8.41 29.87 23.15
N GLU A 316 -9.19 29.14 23.95
CA GLU A 316 -9.01 29.07 25.40
C GLU A 316 -7.62 28.54 25.78
N LYS A 317 -7.23 27.38 25.22
CA LYS A 317 -5.90 26.81 25.46
C LYS A 317 -4.76 27.70 24.96
N ALA A 318 -4.95 28.38 23.83
CA ALA A 318 -3.98 29.34 23.30
C ALA A 318 -3.83 30.56 24.23
N ARG A 319 -4.92 31.05 24.81
CA ARG A 319 -4.88 32.11 25.83
C ARG A 319 -4.23 31.62 27.12
N GLU A 320 -4.52 30.40 27.57
CA GLU A 320 -3.93 29.82 28.78
C GLU A 320 -2.42 29.61 28.63
N PHE A 321 -2.00 29.04 27.50
CA PHE A 321 -0.58 28.91 27.15
C PHE A 321 0.06 30.29 27.01
N GLY A 322 -0.64 31.21 26.33
CA GLY A 322 -0.20 32.58 26.14
C GLY A 322 -0.03 33.35 27.44
N LYS A 323 -0.83 33.12 28.48
CA LYS A 323 -0.63 33.71 29.83
C LYS A 323 0.72 33.31 30.46
N LYS A 324 1.36 32.22 30.00
CA LYS A 324 2.71 31.83 30.44
C LYS A 324 3.82 32.58 29.70
N PHE A 325 3.50 33.29 28.62
CA PHE A 325 4.41 34.10 27.81
C PHE A 325 3.95 35.58 27.80
N LYS A 326 4.83 36.54 27.47
CA LYS A 326 4.42 37.97 27.46
C LYS A 326 3.50 38.25 26.26
N GLY A 327 2.50 39.12 26.44
CA GLY A 327 1.29 39.23 25.60
C GLY A 327 1.45 39.41 24.08
N GLU A 328 2.61 39.84 23.58
CA GLU A 328 2.87 40.04 22.15
C GLU A 328 3.04 38.71 21.39
N ASP A 329 3.58 37.67 22.04
CA ASP A 329 3.73 36.34 21.46
C ASP A 329 2.38 35.60 21.32
N VAL A 330 1.40 35.96 22.16
CA VAL A 330 0.08 35.32 22.21
C VAL A 330 -0.78 35.72 21.03
N GLU A 331 -0.82 37.00 20.68
CA GLU A 331 -1.55 37.47 19.49
C GLU A 331 -0.95 36.91 18.20
N ARG A 332 0.38 36.79 18.15
CA ARG A 332 1.09 36.22 16.98
C ARG A 332 0.82 34.72 16.83
N LEU A 333 0.79 33.98 17.94
CA LEU A 333 0.39 32.56 17.98
C LEU A 333 -1.06 32.39 17.53
N ILE A 334 -2.00 33.19 18.04
CA ILE A 334 -3.41 33.11 17.68
C ILE A 334 -3.62 33.42 16.18
N LYS A 335 -2.98 34.47 15.64
CA LYS A 335 -3.03 34.78 14.20
C LYS A 335 -2.42 33.68 13.33
N GLY A 336 -1.28 33.12 13.75
CA GLY A 336 -0.64 31.98 13.07
C GLY A 336 -1.47 30.70 13.09
N LEU A 337 -2.17 30.42 14.20
CA LEU A 337 -3.04 29.25 14.37
C LEU A 337 -4.36 29.37 13.59
N LEU A 338 -4.90 30.59 13.44
CA LEU A 338 -6.20 30.85 12.80
C LEU A 338 -6.09 31.26 11.31
N GLY A 339 -4.88 31.41 10.78
CA GLY A 339 -4.66 31.80 9.38
C GLY A 339 -5.27 33.16 9.02
N ARG A 340 -5.39 34.08 9.98
CA ARG A 340 -5.90 35.46 9.80
C ARG A 340 -4.97 36.49 10.39
#